data_AF-A0AA95KKH4-F1
#
_entry.id   AF-A0AA95KKH4-F1
#
_cell.length_a   1.000
_cell.length_b   1.000
_cell.length_c   1.000
_cell.angle_alpha   90.00
_cell.angle_beta   90.00
_cell.angle_gamma   90.00
#
_symmetry.space_group_name_H-M   'P 1'
#
loop_
_entity.id
_entity.type
_entity.pdbx_description
1 polymer ?
#
loop_
_entity_poly.entity_id
_entity_poly.type
_entity_poly.pdbx_seq_one_letter_code
_entity_poly.pdbx_strand_id
1 'polypeptide(L)' 'MADTLDIAESTVKIHVSKLIAALAVHNRLACVMEAQRLGIL' A
#
# COMPACT_ATOMS: atom_id res chain seq x y z
N MET A 1 -8.15 -7.11 -5.08
CA MET A 1 -8.08 -5.70 -5.51
C MET A 1 -9.49 -5.15 -5.45
N ALA A 2 -9.70 -3.97 -4.84
CA ALA A 2 -10.98 -3.27 -4.54
C ALA A 2 -12.24 -4.15 -4.38
N ASP A 3 -12.74 -4.73 -5.48
CA ASP A 3 -13.83 -5.71 -5.58
C ASP A 3 -13.75 -6.87 -4.57
N THR A 4 -12.54 -7.31 -4.19
CA THR A 4 -12.37 -8.40 -3.20
C THR A 4 -12.64 -7.97 -1.75
N LEU A 5 -12.65 -6.66 -1.51
CA LEU A 5 -12.78 -6.06 -0.18
C LEU A 5 -14.08 -5.25 -0.02
N ASP A 6 -14.93 -5.23 -1.05
CA ASP A 6 -16.16 -4.41 -1.11
C ASP A 6 -15.93 -2.94 -0.72
N ILE A 7 -14.81 -2.38 -1.19
CA ILE A 7 -14.45 -0.97 -0.96
C ILE A 7 -14.21 -0.25 -2.28
N ALA A 8 -14.50 1.05 -2.29
CA ALA A 8 -14.21 1.91 -3.42
C ALA A 8 -12.72 1.91 -3.77
N GLU A 9 -12.42 1.94 -5.07
CA GLU A 9 -11.03 2.01 -5.57
C GLU A 9 -10.29 3.25 -5.04
N SER A 10 -11.00 4.36 -4.85
CA SER A 10 -10.48 5.59 -4.24
C SER A 10 -9.98 5.35 -2.80
N THR A 11 -10.70 4.53 -2.03
CA THR A 11 -10.29 4.12 -0.67
C THR A 11 -8.98 3.34 -0.71
N VAL A 12 -8.84 2.40 -1.64
CA VAL A 12 -7.58 1.65 -1.84
C VAL A 12 -6.44 2.62 -2.15
N LYS A 13 -6.64 3.58 -3.06
CA LYS A 13 -5.64 4.60 -3.41
C LYS A 13 -5.22 5.44 -2.21
N ILE A 14 -6.17 5.88 -1.39
CA ILE A 14 -5.88 6.64 -0.16
C ILE A 14 -5.01 5.81 0.79
N HIS A 15 -5.33 4.54 1.01
CA HIS A 15 -4.52 3.67 1.88
C HIS A 15 -3.12 3.43 1.32
N VAL A 16 -2.98 3.17 0.02
CA VAL A 16 -1.67 3.00 -0.61
C VAL A 16 -0.83 4.28 -0.48
N SER A 17 -1.41 5.46 -0.69
CA SER A 17 -0.69 6.73 -0.51
C SER A 17 -0.22 6.93 0.94
N LYS A 18 -1.05 6.57 1.93
CA LYS A 18 -0.65 6.61 3.35
C LYS A 18 0.49 5.65 3.66
N LEU A 19 0.46 4.44 3.09
CA LEU A 19 1.53 3.46 3.26
C LEU A 19 2.86 3.92 2.62
N ILE A 20 2.79 4.51 1.42
CA ILE A 20 3.95 5.08 0.74
C ILE A 20 4.60 6.17 1.61
N ALA A 21 3.79 7.05 2.21
CA ALA A 21 4.28 8.08 3.13
C ALA A 21 4.85 7.48 4.42
N ALA A 22 4.16 6.49 5.02
CA ALA A 22 4.58 5.87 6.28
C ALA A 22 5.89 5.09 6.16
N LEU A 23 6.12 4.43 5.02
CA LEU A 23 7.35 3.70 4.73
C LEU A 23 8.42 4.56 4.06
N ALA A 24 8.17 5.87 3.87
CA ALA A 24 9.08 6.82 3.22
C ALA A 24 9.59 6.35 1.84
N VAL A 25 8.72 5.73 1.04
CA VAL A 25 9.03 5.23 -0.31
C VAL A 25 8.35 6.08 -1.40
N HIS A 26 8.65 5.80 -2.68
CA HIS A 26 8.18 6.62 -3.80
C HIS A 26 7.09 5.98 -4.66
N ASN A 27 6.84 4.67 -4.51
CA ASN A 27 5.84 3.98 -5.30
C ASN A 27 5.35 2.70 -4.61
N ARG A 28 4.29 2.11 -5.17
CA ARG A 28 3.66 0.90 -4.63
C ARG A 28 4.60 -0.31 -4.63
N LEU A 29 5.47 -0.46 -5.62
CA LEU A 29 6.40 -1.59 -5.68
C LEU A 29 7.44 -1.49 -4.54
N ALA A 30 8.02 -0.32 -4.34
CA ALA A 30 8.94 -0.05 -3.23
C ALA A 30 8.27 -0.27 -1.87
N CYS A 31 6.98 0.07 -1.75
CA CYS A 31 6.18 -0.20 -0.54
C CYS A 31 6.07 -1.71 -0.23
N VAL A 32 5.88 -2.54 -1.26
CA VAL A 32 5.82 -4.01 -1.10
C VAL A 32 7.20 -4.57 -0.73
N MET A 33 8.25 -4.12 -1.40
CA MET A 33 9.62 -4.56 -1.12
C MET A 33 10.05 -4.19 0.31
N GLU A 34 9.72 -2.98 0.76
CA GLU A 34 10.04 -2.52 2.11
C GLU A 34 9.23 -3.28 3.16
N ALA A 35 7.94 -3.55 2.92
CA ALA A 35 7.12 -4.37 3.79
C ALA A 35 7.67 -5.81 3.94
N GLN A 36 8.16 -6.41 2.85
CA GLN A 36 8.86 -7.71 2.89
C GLN A 36 10.16 -7.61 3.68
N ARG A 37 10.97 -6.57 3.46
CA ARG A 37 12.24 -6.35 4.18
C ARG A 37 12.03 -6.21 5.69
N LEU A 38 10.93 -5.58 6.09
CA LEU A 38 10.53 -5.41 7.49
C LEU A 38 9.84 -6.65 8.10
N GLY A 39 9.49 -7.65 7.29
CA GLY A 39 8.80 -8.87 7.75
C GLY A 39 7.34 -8.67 8.14
N ILE A 40 6.66 -7.66 7.57
CA ILE A 40 5.27 -7.30 7.87
C ILE A 40 4.29 -7.62 6.73
N LEU A 41 4.77 -8.33 5.70
CA LEU A 41 3.97 -8.82 4.56
C LEU A 41 3.88 -10.35 4.58
#